data_AF-A0A660W9X5-F1
#
_entry.id   AF-A0A660W9X5-F1
#
_cell.length_a   1.000
_cell.length_b   1.000
_cell.length_c   1.000
_cell.angle_alpha   90.00
_cell.angle_beta   90.00
_cell.angle_gamma   90.00
#
_symmetry.space_group_name_H-M   'P 1'
#
loop_
_entity.id
_entity.type
_entity.pdbx_description
1 polymer ?
#
loop_
_entity_poly.entity_id
_entity_poly.type
_entity_poly.pdbx_seq_one_letter_code
_entity_poly.pdbx_strand_id
1 'polypeptide(L)'
;MHLSGRIILFSLITAAVGLFAGESRGALSAPSSTEVGDESIRQNEPKMFGGVRYYSRERRIEFDGYILIKDSGGKPMELIACAPGGKTHESVLAADIKPSDLHAALIEAGLKPYSYANREAADRVDLPGDRVIAWVEWKEGGRTKRCRTEEMLIDTRLSRPIGGWGWAFVGQFGVDVDPDTGANIKVYRPNREKSLIANYHSPNTVLDNPRALGAFDEIFVTNSKRIPDVKTGVTLIIEPATETRLVKENLQTDLTNLVALKRKLETAGRSGAGEKALGKLRLGIKIHELRIKWLKGLIQQAAEIDALRSKIRKKIEPEILSATAELRKALKKGDAKLVEKLNSELEFFYAHLEVARKELARGYHYYYKSIAENEAEEGALRGVSKANQAMLEGEKKFYKDKEENVENELKLAQVRLERLRIARTLETAGGGKERLELQIKLAELERNGKILRNEIGAFRLLPEIEKIRAYIKAAEKNIADSLKENDKELAEEYRAELKGYEANLKYFEDRRRAMLLRAELAKYECAAEIRKLKGEETPEEVAAKITMLDMQASLAEKRASVYALKQNLKTVAQDLAVEREMDGDPALIRQLRSKKSEIEKQIAQLEKEISKLEKDLKNG
;
A
#
# COMPACT_ATOMS: atom_id res chain seq x y z
N MET A 1 29.38 -2.20 -13.21
CA MET A 1 29.26 -2.61 -11.80
C MET A 1 27.80 -2.94 -11.53
N HIS A 2 27.38 -4.15 -11.90
CA HIS A 2 26.01 -4.65 -11.75
C HIS A 2 26.08 -5.95 -10.94
N LEU A 3 25.72 -5.90 -9.66
CA LEU A 3 25.47 -7.10 -8.86
C LEU A 3 24.57 -6.76 -7.67
N SER A 4 23.27 -6.68 -7.90
CA SER A 4 22.27 -6.69 -6.82
C SER A 4 20.88 -6.87 -7.42
N GLY A 5 20.46 -8.13 -7.58
CA GLY A 5 19.13 -8.43 -8.09
C GLY A 5 18.90 -9.93 -8.19
N ARG A 6 18.88 -10.63 -7.05
CA ARG A 6 18.37 -11.99 -6.88
C ARG A 6 18.31 -12.33 -5.39
N ILE A 7 17.38 -13.22 -5.03
CA ILE A 7 16.92 -13.56 -3.66
C ILE A 7 15.92 -12.49 -3.20
N ILE A 8 14.59 -12.72 -3.23
CA ILE A 8 13.84 -13.62 -2.34
C ILE A 8 12.52 -14.05 -3.04
N LEU A 9 12.30 -15.37 -3.19
CA LEU A 9 10.96 -15.93 -3.34
C LEU A 9 10.97 -17.31 -2.66
N PHE A 10 10.55 -17.41 -1.40
CA PHE A 10 9.95 -18.59 -0.77
C PHE A 10 9.81 -18.36 0.75
N SER A 11 8.57 -18.37 1.27
CA SER A 11 8.15 -18.93 2.57
C SER A 11 6.76 -18.39 2.98
N LEU A 12 5.72 -19.16 2.67
CA LEU A 12 4.39 -19.06 3.26
C LEU A 12 4.08 -20.46 3.84
N ILE A 13 3.43 -20.49 5.01
CA ILE A 13 3.05 -21.66 5.82
C ILE A 13 4.08 -21.97 6.93
N THR A 14 3.90 -21.34 8.11
CA THR A 14 3.65 -21.96 9.44
C THR A 14 3.92 -20.91 10.53
N ALA A 15 2.89 -20.23 11.07
CA ALA A 15 2.99 -19.52 12.35
C ALA A 15 1.59 -19.07 12.84
N ALA A 16 0.86 -19.98 13.48
CA ALA A 16 -0.18 -19.61 14.43
C ALA A 16 0.11 -20.39 15.72
N VAL A 17 0.13 -19.64 16.83
CA VAL A 17 0.35 -20.09 18.22
C VAL A 17 1.83 -20.30 18.60
N GLY A 18 2.46 -19.24 19.12
CA GLY A 18 3.72 -19.34 19.84
C GLY A 18 4.27 -17.98 20.28
N LEU A 19 4.45 -17.82 21.60
CA LEU A 19 5.33 -16.88 22.31
C LEU A 19 4.84 -15.45 22.57
N PHE A 20 4.30 -15.25 23.78
CA PHE A 20 4.64 -14.12 24.65
C PHE A 20 4.67 -14.61 26.11
N ALA A 21 5.87 -14.95 26.59
CA ALA A 21 6.18 -15.01 28.00
C ALA A 21 7.47 -14.20 28.20
N GLY A 22 7.33 -13.02 28.79
CA GLY A 22 8.41 -12.15 29.20
C GLY A 22 7.89 -11.35 30.40
N GLU A 23 8.21 -11.86 31.58
CA GLU A 23 7.91 -11.21 32.86
C GLU A 23 8.79 -9.97 33.04
N SER A 24 8.18 -8.83 33.35
CA SER A 24 8.83 -7.78 34.12
C SER A 24 7.95 -7.43 35.32
N ARG A 25 8.39 -7.87 36.50
CA ARG A 25 7.82 -7.47 37.80
C ARG A 25 8.40 -6.12 38.17
N GLY A 26 7.59 -5.06 38.09
CA GLY A 26 7.81 -3.80 38.78
C GLY A 26 6.69 -3.61 39.81
N ALA A 27 7.00 -3.77 41.09
CA ALA A 27 6.06 -3.57 42.17
C ALA A 27 5.69 -2.08 42.28
N LEU A 28 4.42 -1.75 42.06
CA LEU A 28 3.84 -0.44 42.33
C LEU A 28 3.54 -0.34 43.82
N SER A 29 4.33 0.43 44.55
CA SER A 29 4.00 0.90 45.90
C SER A 29 2.89 1.94 45.82
N ALA A 30 1.88 1.81 46.67
CA ALA A 30 0.78 2.76 46.80
C ALA A 30 1.30 4.16 47.21
N PRO A 31 0.79 5.26 46.63
CA PRO A 31 1.20 6.61 47.03
C PRO A 31 0.58 6.97 48.39
N SER A 32 1.44 7.39 49.31
CA SER A 32 1.04 8.03 50.56
C SER A 32 0.43 9.39 50.28
N SER A 33 -0.74 9.63 50.88
CA SER A 33 -1.44 10.90 50.91
C SER A 33 -0.62 11.98 51.61
N THR A 34 -0.18 13.02 50.90
CA THR A 34 -0.27 14.45 51.30
C THR A 34 0.51 15.31 50.31
N GLU A 35 -0.23 16.11 49.54
CA GLU A 35 0.05 17.52 49.19
C GLU A 35 -0.86 17.90 48.01
N VAL A 36 -1.98 18.55 48.33
CA VAL A 36 -2.88 19.17 47.35
C VAL A 36 -2.20 20.46 46.89
N GLY A 37 -1.19 20.32 46.04
CA GLY A 37 -0.66 21.39 45.21
C GLY A 37 -1.46 21.45 43.91
N ASP A 38 -1.93 22.64 43.57
CA ASP A 38 -2.72 23.02 42.39
C ASP A 38 -2.39 22.22 41.11
N GLU A 39 -3.13 21.13 40.86
CA GLU A 39 -2.98 20.25 39.70
C GLU A 39 -3.25 20.96 38.37
N SER A 40 -3.86 22.15 38.39
CA SER A 40 -4.19 22.90 37.17
C SER A 40 -2.96 23.51 36.48
N ILE A 41 -1.85 23.72 37.20
CA ILE A 41 -0.63 24.34 36.66
C ILE A 41 0.33 23.30 36.04
N ARG A 42 0.36 22.07 36.56
CA ARG A 42 1.16 20.96 36.00
C ARG A 42 0.62 20.39 34.68
N GLN A 43 -0.60 20.75 34.28
CA GLN A 43 -1.28 20.21 33.09
C GLN A 43 -0.80 20.78 31.74
N ASN A 44 0.10 21.77 31.73
CA ASN A 44 0.67 22.34 30.50
C ASN A 44 2.08 21.84 30.17
N GLU A 45 2.71 21.01 31.01
CA GLU A 45 4.02 20.45 30.71
C GLU A 45 3.89 19.33 29.65
N PRO A 46 4.69 19.36 28.56
CA PRO A 46 4.63 18.32 27.55
C PRO A 46 5.18 17.00 28.09
N LYS A 47 4.55 15.89 27.70
CA LYS A 47 5.13 14.55 27.88
C LYS A 47 6.32 14.40 26.94
N MET A 48 7.48 14.05 27.49
CA MET A 48 8.72 13.90 26.72
C MET A 48 8.89 12.48 26.19
N PHE A 49 9.27 12.36 24.92
CA PHE A 49 9.75 11.14 24.27
C PHE A 49 11.10 11.48 23.65
N GLY A 50 12.20 11.33 24.41
CA GLY A 50 13.50 11.84 23.97
C GLY A 50 13.45 13.34 23.64
N GLY A 51 13.81 13.71 22.41
CA GLY A 51 13.72 15.09 21.91
C GLY A 51 12.32 15.54 21.44
N VAL A 52 11.31 14.68 21.54
CA VAL A 52 9.93 14.96 21.11
C VAL A 52 9.07 15.38 22.31
N ARG A 53 8.33 16.48 22.15
CA ARG A 53 7.40 17.04 23.13
C ARG A 53 5.97 16.75 22.71
N TYR A 54 5.17 16.08 23.54
CA TYR A 54 3.75 15.87 23.29
C TYR A 54 2.88 16.64 24.28
N TYR A 55 2.10 17.59 23.77
CA TYR A 55 1.12 18.35 24.53
C TYR A 55 -0.26 17.69 24.37
N SER A 56 -0.70 17.00 25.43
CA SER A 56 -1.89 16.14 25.39
C SER A 56 -3.19 16.90 25.16
N ARG A 57 -3.32 18.09 25.76
CA ARG A 57 -4.52 18.95 25.66
C ARG A 57 -4.76 19.43 24.24
N GLU A 58 -3.72 19.90 23.56
CA GLU A 58 -3.77 20.36 22.18
C GLU A 58 -3.68 19.20 21.18
N ARG A 59 -3.35 17.99 21.66
CA ARG A 59 -2.93 16.85 20.85
C ARG A 59 -1.85 17.25 19.84
N ARG A 60 -0.85 18.00 20.31
CA ARG A 60 0.20 18.61 19.50
C ARG A 60 1.54 17.96 19.82
N ILE A 61 2.31 17.62 18.80
CA ILE A 61 3.66 17.07 18.94
C ILE A 61 4.63 18.12 18.40
N GLU A 62 5.73 18.36 19.11
CA GLU A 62 6.77 19.30 18.70
C GLU A 62 8.16 18.72 18.84
N PHE A 63 9.07 19.13 17.96
CA PHE A 63 10.49 18.85 18.08
C PHE A 63 11.31 19.84 17.26
N ASP A 64 12.57 20.02 17.64
CA ASP A 64 13.44 21.02 17.02
C ASP A 64 14.31 20.44 15.91
N GLY A 65 14.70 21.30 14.99
CA GLY A 65 15.51 20.95 13.84
C GLY A 65 16.14 22.17 13.17
N TYR A 66 16.69 21.97 11.99
CA TYR A 66 17.29 23.03 11.18
C TYR A 66 17.21 22.73 9.68
N ILE A 67 17.16 23.78 8.86
CA ILE A 67 17.10 23.64 7.40
C ILE A 67 18.43 23.11 6.84
N LEU A 68 18.33 22.11 5.97
CA LEU A 68 19.45 21.55 5.19
C LEU A 68 19.48 22.13 3.78
N ILE A 69 18.33 22.12 3.09
CA ILE A 69 18.21 22.50 1.68
C ILE A 69 17.08 23.51 1.53
N LYS A 70 17.43 24.74 1.15
CA LYS A 70 16.47 25.79 0.77
C LYS A 70 16.08 25.71 -0.70
N ASP A 71 17.07 25.44 -1.55
CA ASP A 71 16.91 25.33 -3.00
C ASP A 71 17.65 24.09 -3.50
N SER A 72 16.91 23.13 -4.04
CA SER A 72 17.45 21.89 -4.61
C SER A 72 18.04 22.07 -6.00
N GLY A 73 17.95 23.27 -6.60
CA GLY A 73 18.41 23.51 -7.97
C GLY A 73 17.63 22.69 -9.01
N GLY A 74 16.37 22.37 -8.72
CA GLY A 74 15.53 21.50 -9.54
C GLY A 74 15.75 20.00 -9.31
N LYS A 75 16.66 19.61 -8.40
CA LYS A 75 16.79 18.20 -8.02
C LYS A 75 15.56 17.75 -7.22
N PRO A 76 15.03 16.54 -7.47
CA PRO A 76 13.94 16.00 -6.69
C PRO A 76 14.32 15.82 -5.22
N MET A 77 13.35 16.01 -4.34
CA MET A 77 13.47 15.77 -2.91
C MET A 77 12.73 14.49 -2.55
N GLU A 78 13.35 13.67 -1.71
CA GLU A 78 12.78 12.42 -1.20
C GLU A 78 12.19 12.60 0.22
N LEU A 79 12.78 13.49 1.01
CA LEU A 79 12.39 13.68 2.40
C LEU A 79 12.09 15.15 2.68
N ILE A 80 11.04 15.38 3.47
CA ILE A 80 10.87 16.66 4.15
C ILE A 80 11.83 16.71 5.33
N ALA A 81 11.84 15.66 6.15
CA ALA A 81 12.59 15.62 7.40
C ALA A 81 13.30 14.28 7.58
N CYS A 82 14.57 14.34 8.00
CA CYS A 82 15.33 13.19 8.48
C CYS A 82 15.92 13.47 9.87
N ALA A 83 16.31 12.42 10.58
CA ALA A 83 17.14 12.51 11.77
C ALA A 83 18.63 12.58 11.40
N PRO A 84 19.53 13.02 12.31
CA PRO A 84 20.97 13.04 12.07
C PRO A 84 21.51 11.69 11.57
N GLY A 85 22.41 11.74 10.59
CA GLY A 85 22.96 10.56 9.91
C GLY A 85 22.06 9.93 8.86
N GLY A 86 20.88 10.51 8.59
CA GLY A 86 20.00 10.11 7.48
C GLY A 86 20.41 10.67 6.12
N LYS A 87 19.46 10.66 5.17
CA LYS A 87 19.63 11.17 3.81
C LYS A 87 19.61 12.71 3.73
N THR A 88 20.59 13.36 4.35
CA THR A 88 20.64 14.83 4.46
C THR A 88 20.78 15.55 3.12
N HIS A 89 21.28 14.88 2.07
CA HIS A 89 21.42 15.43 0.72
C HIS A 89 20.11 15.45 -0.08
N GLU A 90 19.06 14.79 0.43
CA GLU A 90 17.73 14.70 -0.20
C GLU A 90 16.61 15.14 0.75
N SER A 91 16.97 15.82 1.84
CA SER A 91 16.06 16.26 2.90
C SER A 91 15.99 17.78 2.99
N VAL A 92 14.78 18.34 3.14
CA VAL A 92 14.60 19.78 3.37
C VAL A 92 15.19 20.21 4.72
N LEU A 93 14.97 19.41 5.77
CA LEU A 93 15.46 19.70 7.12
C LEU A 93 15.94 18.44 7.86
N ALA A 94 16.79 18.65 8.87
CA ALA A 94 17.14 17.66 9.87
C ALA A 94 16.46 17.99 11.20
N ALA A 95 16.05 16.98 11.95
CA ALA A 95 15.46 17.12 13.28
C ALA A 95 16.18 16.23 14.29
N ASP A 96 16.55 16.78 15.45
CA ASP A 96 17.39 16.09 16.43
C ASP A 96 16.59 15.15 17.34
N ILE A 97 15.98 14.13 16.71
CA ILE A 97 15.14 13.13 17.38
C ILE A 97 15.39 11.74 16.83
N LYS A 98 15.08 10.70 17.60
CA LYS A 98 15.01 9.34 17.05
C LYS A 98 13.63 9.12 16.41
N PRO A 99 13.54 8.51 15.22
CA PRO A 99 12.25 8.19 14.59
C PRO A 99 11.29 7.39 15.48
N SER A 100 11.80 6.49 16.34
CA SER A 100 10.99 5.77 17.33
C SER A 100 10.34 6.68 18.37
N ASP A 101 10.96 7.80 18.71
CA ASP A 101 10.43 8.75 19.69
C ASP A 101 9.22 9.48 19.09
N LEU A 102 9.32 9.88 17.82
CA LEU A 102 8.19 10.44 17.07
C LEU A 102 7.05 9.41 16.93
N HIS A 103 7.38 8.16 16.60
CA HIS A 103 6.39 7.08 16.54
C HIS A 103 5.63 6.95 17.86
N ALA A 104 6.35 6.89 18.99
CA ALA A 104 5.74 6.74 20.30
C ALA A 104 4.81 7.93 20.63
N ALA A 105 5.24 9.16 20.32
CA ALA A 105 4.41 10.35 20.51
C ALA A 105 3.14 10.33 19.64
N LEU A 106 3.20 9.84 18.40
CA LEU A 106 2.03 9.70 17.52
C LEU A 106 1.03 8.66 18.07
N ILE A 107 1.52 7.54 18.60
CA ILE A 107 0.68 6.52 19.26
C ILE A 107 0.01 7.12 20.52
N GLU A 108 0.77 7.86 21.33
CA GLU A 108 0.23 8.57 22.51
C GLU A 108 -0.87 9.56 22.12
N ALA A 109 -0.72 10.24 20.98
CA ALA A 109 -1.74 11.13 20.41
C ALA A 109 -3.00 10.38 19.91
N GLY A 110 -3.06 9.06 20.07
CA GLY A 110 -4.17 8.20 19.65
C GLY A 110 -4.18 7.90 18.16
N LEU A 111 -3.05 8.10 17.47
CA LEU A 111 -2.93 7.84 16.04
C LEU A 111 -2.58 6.37 15.78
N LYS A 112 -3.02 5.85 14.64
CA LYS A 112 -2.75 4.47 14.23
C LYS A 112 -1.93 4.43 12.94
N PRO A 113 -0.78 3.73 12.95
CA PRO A 113 0.02 3.56 11.76
C PRO A 113 -0.66 2.60 10.79
N TYR A 114 -0.39 2.78 9.50
CA TYR A 114 -0.69 1.80 8.48
C TYR A 114 0.60 1.16 7.95
N SER A 115 0.72 -0.16 8.15
CA SER A 115 1.84 -0.93 7.62
C SER A 115 1.50 -1.50 6.25
N TYR A 116 2.34 -1.26 5.24
CA TYR A 116 2.27 -1.93 3.94
C TYR A 116 3.47 -2.86 3.79
N ALA A 117 3.23 -4.07 3.28
CA ALA A 117 4.07 -5.23 3.57
C ALA A 117 5.48 -5.22 2.95
N ASN A 118 5.78 -4.43 1.89
CA ASN A 118 7.12 -4.37 1.28
C ASN A 118 7.31 -3.17 0.32
N ARG A 119 8.58 -2.84 0.01
CA ARG A 119 9.00 -1.79 -0.95
C ARG A 119 8.61 -2.12 -2.40
N GLU A 120 8.51 -3.40 -2.78
CA GLU A 120 8.00 -3.80 -4.10
C GLU A 120 6.49 -3.54 -4.26
N ALA A 121 5.77 -3.40 -3.13
CA ALA A 121 4.40 -2.89 -3.09
C ALA A 121 4.35 -1.35 -2.90
N ALA A 122 5.47 -0.64 -3.05
CA ALA A 122 5.52 0.82 -3.19
C ALA A 122 5.04 1.30 -4.57
N ASP A 123 4.54 0.37 -5.39
CA ASP A 123 3.57 0.66 -6.44
C ASP A 123 2.48 1.54 -5.85
N ARG A 124 2.17 2.65 -6.53
CA ARG A 124 1.01 3.52 -6.35
C ARG A 124 -0.06 2.91 -5.41
N VAL A 125 0.00 3.20 -4.11
CA VAL A 125 -0.95 2.69 -3.11
C VAL A 125 -1.49 3.85 -2.30
N ASP A 126 -2.79 3.82 -2.02
CA ASP A 126 -3.36 4.75 -1.06
C ASP A 126 -3.00 4.28 0.35
N LEU A 127 -2.49 5.19 1.17
CA LEU A 127 -2.07 4.86 2.54
C LEU A 127 -3.18 5.29 3.52
N PRO A 128 -4.00 4.37 4.05
CA PRO A 128 -5.10 4.69 4.96
C PRO A 128 -4.65 4.94 6.42
N GLY A 129 -3.36 5.15 6.67
CA GLY A 129 -2.83 5.53 7.99
C GLY A 129 -3.35 6.88 8.46
N ASP A 130 -3.41 7.11 9.77
CA ASP A 130 -3.96 8.36 10.28
C ASP A 130 -3.25 9.59 9.72
N ARG A 131 -4.03 10.65 9.48
CA ARG A 131 -3.49 11.89 8.91
C ARG A 131 -2.96 12.80 10.00
N VAL A 132 -1.86 13.46 9.66
CA VAL A 132 -1.34 14.59 10.42
C VAL A 132 -1.08 15.77 9.51
N ILE A 133 -1.16 16.97 10.07
CA ILE A 133 -0.62 18.18 9.45
C ILE A 133 0.73 18.43 10.11
N ALA A 134 1.76 18.63 9.30
CA ALA A 134 3.08 19.04 9.78
C ALA A 134 3.35 20.49 9.37
N TRP A 135 3.73 21.29 10.37
CA TRP A 135 4.11 22.68 10.22
C TRP A 135 5.58 22.87 10.56
N VAL A 136 6.20 23.88 9.95
CA VAL A 136 7.52 24.36 10.34
C VAL A 136 7.37 25.79 10.81
N GLU A 137 7.88 26.07 12.00
CA GLU A 137 7.90 27.39 12.62
C GLU A 137 9.33 27.89 12.80
N TRP A 138 9.60 29.16 12.51
CA TRP A 138 10.92 29.78 12.66
C TRP A 138 10.82 31.27 12.97
N LYS A 139 11.93 31.87 13.39
CA LYS A 139 12.04 33.32 13.61
C LYS A 139 12.67 33.99 12.39
N GLU A 140 12.04 35.04 11.89
CA GLU A 140 12.61 35.90 10.83
C GLU A 140 12.23 37.35 11.10
N GLY A 141 13.24 38.23 11.18
CA GLY A 141 13.02 39.66 11.48
C GLY A 141 12.27 39.91 12.79
N GLY A 142 12.56 39.11 13.83
CA GLY A 142 11.90 39.19 15.14
C GLY A 142 10.47 38.65 15.19
N ARG A 143 9.91 38.19 14.05
CA ARG A 143 8.55 37.62 13.98
C ARG A 143 8.62 36.11 13.83
N THR A 144 7.66 35.42 14.46
CA THR A 144 7.41 34.01 14.16
C THR A 144 6.78 33.91 12.78
N LYS A 145 7.38 33.08 11.91
CA LYS A 145 6.80 32.63 10.65
C LYS A 145 6.50 31.15 10.74
N ARG A 146 5.45 30.74 10.04
CA ARG A 146 4.99 29.35 9.99
C ARG A 146 4.46 29.02 8.59
N CYS A 147 4.72 27.82 8.12
CA CYS A 147 4.11 27.26 6.91
C CYS A 147 3.90 25.75 7.04
N ARG A 148 3.00 25.18 6.24
CA ARG A 148 2.88 23.72 6.14
C ARG A 148 4.09 23.15 5.42
N THR A 149 4.54 21.97 5.83
CA THR A 149 5.62 21.25 5.12
C THR A 149 5.30 21.01 3.65
N GLU A 150 4.02 20.79 3.30
CA GLU A 150 3.57 20.65 1.92
C GLU A 150 3.75 21.93 1.08
N GLU A 151 3.82 23.10 1.72
CA GLU A 151 4.14 24.36 1.03
C GLU A 151 5.62 24.52 0.71
N MET A 152 6.49 23.75 1.38
CA MET A 152 7.95 23.73 1.14
C MET A 152 8.34 22.93 -0.10
N LEU A 153 7.40 22.21 -0.73
CA LEU A 153 7.63 21.48 -1.97
C LEU A 153 6.80 22.05 -3.11
N ILE A 154 7.30 21.93 -4.33
CA ILE A 154 6.60 22.20 -5.58
C ILE A 154 6.40 20.87 -6.31
N ASP A 155 5.16 20.58 -6.68
CA ASP A 155 4.83 19.59 -7.69
C ASP A 155 5.21 20.17 -9.06
N THR A 156 6.24 19.60 -9.69
CA THR A 156 6.77 20.06 -10.98
C THR A 156 5.77 19.87 -12.11
N ARG A 157 4.82 18.94 -11.99
CA ARG A 157 3.80 18.67 -13.01
C ARG A 157 2.86 19.85 -13.16
N LEU A 158 2.38 20.38 -12.03
CA LEU A 158 1.43 21.49 -11.94
C LEU A 158 2.09 22.85 -11.65
N SER A 159 3.39 22.85 -11.35
CA SER A 159 4.17 24.03 -10.95
C SER A 159 3.54 24.80 -9.78
N ARG A 160 3.08 24.07 -8.76
CA ARG A 160 2.48 24.62 -7.52
C ARG A 160 2.83 23.77 -6.31
N PRO A 161 2.60 24.26 -5.06
CA PRO A 161 2.69 23.42 -3.89
C PRO A 161 1.82 22.15 -3.96
N ILE A 162 2.26 21.07 -3.31
CA ILE A 162 1.73 19.69 -3.45
C ILE A 162 0.28 19.51 -2.95
N GLY A 163 -0.32 20.55 -2.36
CA GLY A 163 -1.67 20.55 -1.78
C GLY A 163 -1.66 20.12 -0.31
N GLY A 164 -2.56 20.66 0.51
CA GLY A 164 -2.58 20.43 1.95
C GLY A 164 -3.27 19.11 2.34
N TRP A 165 -2.79 17.97 1.84
CA TRP A 165 -3.40 16.65 2.05
C TRP A 165 -2.96 15.94 3.34
N GLY A 166 -2.01 16.53 4.07
CA GLY A 166 -1.43 15.93 5.27
C GLY A 166 -0.52 14.73 4.95
N TRP A 167 0.06 14.16 6.01
CA TRP A 167 0.95 13.00 5.94
C TRP A 167 0.28 11.78 6.57
N ALA A 168 0.49 10.60 5.99
CA ALA A 168 0.02 9.33 6.55
C ALA A 168 0.99 8.84 7.61
N PHE A 169 0.50 8.47 8.79
CA PHE A 169 1.28 7.71 9.76
C PHE A 169 1.43 6.25 9.30
N VAL A 170 2.68 5.81 9.06
CA VAL A 170 2.97 4.45 8.56
C VAL A 170 3.86 3.64 9.49
N GLY A 171 4.95 4.23 10.00
CA GLY A 171 5.91 3.67 10.97
C GLY A 171 6.05 2.15 10.98
N GLN A 172 6.82 1.57 10.04
CA GLN A 172 6.88 0.12 9.86
C GLN A 172 7.99 -0.59 10.64
N PHE A 173 7.71 -1.85 11.00
CA PHE A 173 8.70 -2.81 11.45
C PHE A 173 9.03 -3.78 10.30
N GLY A 174 10.29 -4.18 10.20
CA GLY A 174 10.76 -5.18 9.25
C GLY A 174 11.49 -6.33 9.94
N VAL A 175 11.93 -7.28 9.13
CA VAL A 175 12.88 -8.32 9.51
C VAL A 175 14.20 -8.01 8.83
N ASP A 176 15.29 -8.16 9.56
CA ASP A 176 16.67 -8.09 9.08
C ASP A 176 17.42 -9.34 9.52
N VAL A 177 18.61 -9.56 8.99
CA VAL A 177 19.49 -10.66 9.41
C VAL A 177 20.59 -10.10 10.29
N ASP A 178 20.71 -10.65 11.49
CA ASP A 178 21.82 -10.38 12.40
C ASP A 178 23.12 -10.88 11.76
N PRO A 179 24.13 -10.01 11.57
CA PRO A 179 25.34 -10.36 10.83
C PRO A 179 26.23 -11.37 11.56
N ASP A 180 26.13 -11.45 12.90
CA ASP A 180 26.99 -12.32 13.71
C ASP A 180 26.38 -13.72 13.86
N THR A 181 25.06 -13.80 13.93
CA THR A 181 24.33 -15.07 14.20
C THR A 181 23.59 -15.62 12.99
N GLY A 182 23.36 -14.81 11.94
CA GLY A 182 22.49 -15.15 10.82
C GLY A 182 21.00 -15.22 11.18
N ALA A 183 20.62 -14.84 12.40
CA ALA A 183 19.25 -14.93 12.87
C ALA A 183 18.39 -13.77 12.36
N ASN A 184 17.11 -14.04 12.10
CA ASN A 184 16.14 -12.99 11.79
C ASN A 184 15.87 -12.12 13.02
N ILE A 185 16.15 -10.82 12.92
CA ILE A 185 15.87 -9.83 13.95
C ILE A 185 14.77 -8.86 13.49
N LYS A 186 13.89 -8.48 14.43
CA LYS A 186 12.86 -7.48 14.15
C LYS A 186 13.45 -6.09 14.30
N VAL A 187 13.42 -5.31 13.22
CA VAL A 187 13.98 -3.95 13.18
C VAL A 187 12.88 -2.91 12.98
N TYR A 188 12.98 -1.78 13.67
CA TYR A 188 12.16 -0.62 13.35
C TYR A 188 12.82 0.17 12.21
N ARG A 189 12.30 -0.01 10.99
CA ARG A 189 12.95 0.47 9.75
C ARG A 189 13.25 1.97 9.75
N PRO A 190 12.36 2.86 10.24
CA PRO A 190 12.66 4.29 10.33
C PRO A 190 13.88 4.63 11.18
N ASN A 191 14.14 3.89 12.26
CA ASN A 191 15.35 4.10 13.06
C ASN A 191 16.64 3.78 12.30
N ARG A 192 16.60 2.89 11.30
CA ARG A 192 17.75 2.51 10.49
C ARG A 192 18.06 3.57 9.45
N GLU A 193 17.06 3.97 8.65
CA GLU A 193 17.22 4.97 7.58
C GLU A 193 17.21 6.42 8.08
N LYS A 194 16.81 6.63 9.34
CA LYS A 194 16.65 7.97 9.95
C LYS A 194 15.62 8.84 9.21
N SER A 195 14.67 8.26 8.48
CA SER A 195 13.63 9.02 7.78
C SER A 195 12.44 9.32 8.68
N LEU A 196 12.04 10.60 8.74
CA LEU A 196 10.91 11.05 9.58
C LEU A 196 9.67 11.30 8.73
N ILE A 197 9.80 12.10 7.66
CA ILE A 197 8.71 12.48 6.76
C ILE A 197 9.18 12.32 5.31
N ALA A 198 8.61 11.35 4.59
CA ALA A 198 8.94 11.08 3.19
C ALA A 198 7.84 11.63 2.27
N ASN A 199 8.24 12.21 1.14
CA ASN A 199 7.30 12.64 0.09
C ASN A 199 7.11 11.59 -1.03
N TYR A 200 7.83 10.49 -0.93
CA TYR A 200 7.66 9.24 -1.68
C TYR A 200 7.38 8.07 -0.72
N HIS A 201 6.82 6.99 -1.26
CA HIS A 201 6.48 5.78 -0.52
C HIS A 201 7.75 5.07 -0.08
N SER A 202 8.02 5.15 1.23
CA SER A 202 9.16 4.51 1.85
C SER A 202 8.71 3.71 3.07
N PRO A 203 8.88 2.37 3.09
CA PRO A 203 8.59 1.59 4.29
C PRO A 203 9.52 1.95 5.46
N ASN A 204 10.51 2.82 5.22
CA ASN A 204 11.51 3.23 6.17
C ASN A 204 11.25 4.63 6.75
N THR A 205 10.03 5.18 6.63
CA THR A 205 9.66 6.47 7.23
C THR A 205 8.65 6.33 8.37
N VAL A 206 8.55 7.37 9.21
CA VAL A 206 7.47 7.46 10.21
C VAL A 206 6.18 7.98 9.54
N LEU A 207 6.30 9.07 8.80
CA LEU A 207 5.23 9.73 8.05
C LEU A 207 5.52 9.69 6.54
N ASP A 208 4.49 9.42 5.74
CA ASP A 208 4.61 9.15 4.29
C ASP A 208 3.59 10.00 3.51
N ASN A 209 3.86 10.22 2.23
CA ASN A 209 2.93 10.85 1.31
C ASN A 209 1.72 9.92 1.12
N PRO A 210 0.50 10.36 1.44
CA PRO A 210 -0.64 9.46 1.45
C PRO A 210 -1.17 9.09 0.05
N ARG A 211 -0.71 9.79 -1.00
CA ARG A 211 -1.20 9.66 -2.37
C ARG A 211 -0.40 8.61 -3.13
N ALA A 212 -1.01 7.97 -4.14
CA ALA A 212 -0.31 7.15 -5.12
C ALA A 212 0.91 7.83 -5.79
N LEU A 213 0.96 9.16 -5.80
CA LEU A 213 2.13 9.91 -6.26
C LEU A 213 3.38 9.67 -5.44
N GLY A 214 3.25 9.18 -4.21
CA GLY A 214 4.39 8.72 -3.45
C GLY A 214 5.18 7.62 -4.19
N ALA A 215 4.61 6.96 -5.21
CA ALA A 215 5.38 6.04 -6.05
C ALA A 215 6.44 6.72 -6.95
N PHE A 216 6.46 8.05 -7.03
CA PHE A 216 7.44 8.80 -7.83
C PHE A 216 8.29 9.70 -6.92
N ASP A 217 9.59 9.47 -6.94
CA ASP A 217 10.60 10.27 -6.25
C ASP A 217 11.09 11.47 -7.08
N GLU A 218 10.75 11.56 -8.37
CA GLU A 218 11.28 12.58 -9.29
C GLU A 218 10.47 13.89 -9.39
N ILE A 219 9.28 13.97 -8.79
CA ILE A 219 8.28 15.01 -9.15
C ILE A 219 8.23 16.21 -8.20
N PHE A 220 8.92 16.15 -7.07
CA PHE A 220 8.84 17.19 -6.04
C PHE A 220 10.19 17.87 -5.84
N VAL A 221 10.22 19.20 -5.97
CA VAL A 221 11.41 20.03 -5.74
C VAL A 221 11.15 21.03 -4.63
N THR A 222 12.19 21.64 -4.05
CA THR A 222 12.00 22.65 -2.99
C THR A 222 11.30 23.91 -3.48
N ASN A 223 10.42 24.46 -2.64
CA ASN A 223 9.87 25.80 -2.78
C ASN A 223 10.70 26.79 -1.95
N SER A 224 11.78 27.32 -2.54
CA SER A 224 12.73 28.21 -1.84
C SER A 224 12.10 29.50 -1.29
N LYS A 225 10.89 29.87 -1.73
CA LYS A 225 10.10 31.00 -1.20
C LYS A 225 9.43 30.71 0.14
N ARG A 226 9.34 29.44 0.52
CA ARG A 226 8.67 28.96 1.74
C ARG A 226 9.61 28.30 2.74
N ILE A 227 10.88 28.17 2.39
CA ILE A 227 11.92 27.58 3.22
C ILE A 227 12.86 28.70 3.68
N PRO A 228 13.16 28.82 4.99
CA PRO A 228 14.14 29.79 5.47
C PRO A 228 15.56 29.43 5.05
N ASP A 229 16.54 30.28 5.40
CA ASP A 229 17.94 30.04 5.04
C ASP A 229 18.49 28.75 5.66
N VAL A 230 19.43 28.12 4.98
CA VAL A 230 20.11 26.90 5.44
C VAL A 230 20.72 27.15 6.83
N LYS A 231 20.63 26.15 7.71
CA LYS A 231 20.97 26.22 9.15
C LYS A 231 20.03 27.07 10.03
N THR A 232 18.96 27.66 9.48
CA THR A 232 17.94 28.30 10.32
C THR A 232 17.34 27.25 11.25
N GLY A 233 17.38 27.51 12.56
CA GLY A 233 16.70 26.70 13.57
C GLY A 233 15.19 26.80 13.40
N VAL A 234 14.53 25.65 13.42
CA VAL A 234 13.09 25.53 13.22
C VAL A 234 12.48 24.60 14.27
N THR A 235 11.20 24.79 14.54
CA THR A 235 10.39 23.83 15.32
C THR A 235 9.39 23.18 14.37
N LEU A 236 9.38 21.86 14.32
CA LEU A 236 8.35 21.09 13.65
C LEU A 236 7.19 20.87 14.60
N ILE A 237 5.98 21.10 14.11
CA ILE A 237 4.74 20.97 14.87
C ILE A 237 3.82 20.02 14.11
N ILE A 238 3.41 18.92 14.75
CA ILE A 238 2.58 17.88 14.17
C ILE A 238 1.25 17.82 14.94
N GLU A 239 0.15 17.86 14.19
CA GLU A 239 -1.21 17.82 14.73
C GLU A 239 -2.03 16.73 14.01
N PRO A 240 -2.82 15.91 14.73
CA PRO A 240 -3.83 15.04 14.14
C PRO A 240 -4.78 15.81 13.21
N ALA A 241 -5.11 15.20 12.08
CA ALA A 241 -6.06 15.74 11.15
C ALA A 241 -7.07 14.68 10.68
N THR A 242 -8.27 15.15 10.38
CA THR A 242 -9.29 14.36 9.68
C THR A 242 -9.25 14.69 8.20
N GLU A 243 -9.73 13.78 7.35
CA GLU A 243 -9.85 14.05 5.91
C GLU A 243 -10.73 15.29 5.68
N THR A 244 -11.82 15.43 6.45
CA THR A 244 -12.71 16.58 6.34
C THR A 244 -12.03 17.90 6.68
N ARG A 245 -11.18 17.93 7.72
CA ARG A 245 -10.41 19.14 8.10
C ARG A 245 -9.50 19.55 6.95
N LEU A 246 -8.75 18.60 6.38
CA LEU A 246 -7.83 18.84 5.28
C LEU A 246 -8.53 19.42 4.05
N VAL A 247 -9.66 18.84 3.64
CA VAL A 247 -10.44 19.35 2.50
C VAL A 247 -10.98 20.76 2.76
N LYS A 248 -11.51 21.02 3.97
CA LYS A 248 -12.04 22.35 4.34
C LYS A 248 -10.96 23.42 4.38
N GLU A 249 -9.77 23.13 4.91
CA GLU A 249 -8.64 24.07 4.93
C GLU A 249 -8.16 24.43 3.51
N ASN A 250 -8.07 23.43 2.61
CA ASN A 250 -7.76 23.69 1.20
C ASN A 250 -8.84 24.53 0.53
N LEU A 251 -10.12 24.23 0.78
CA LEU A 251 -11.25 25.00 0.23
C LEU A 251 -11.19 26.45 0.70
N GLN A 252 -10.94 26.68 1.98
CA GLN A 252 -10.80 28.03 2.54
C GLN A 252 -9.63 28.77 1.90
N THR A 253 -8.50 28.09 1.71
CA THR A 253 -7.33 28.66 1.03
C THR A 253 -7.65 29.08 -0.40
N ASP A 254 -8.33 28.24 -1.16
CA ASP A 254 -8.74 28.55 -2.55
C ASP A 254 -9.77 29.68 -2.62
N LEU A 255 -10.74 29.72 -1.70
CA LEU A 255 -11.70 30.83 -1.60
C LEU A 255 -10.98 32.16 -1.34
N THR A 256 -10.04 32.19 -0.40
CA THR A 256 -9.26 33.40 -0.08
C THR A 256 -8.43 33.85 -1.29
N ASN A 257 -7.77 32.92 -1.98
CA ASN A 257 -6.98 33.22 -3.18
C ASN A 257 -7.85 33.73 -4.34
N LEU A 258 -9.03 33.14 -4.53
CA LEU A 258 -9.98 33.58 -5.55
C LEU A 258 -10.40 35.04 -5.33
N VAL A 259 -10.77 35.41 -4.11
CA VAL A 259 -11.15 36.78 -3.76
C VAL A 259 -9.98 37.74 -4.00
N ALA A 260 -8.76 37.36 -3.59
CA ALA A 260 -7.57 38.17 -3.81
C ALA A 260 -7.26 38.38 -5.30
N LEU A 261 -7.41 37.35 -6.13
CA LEU A 261 -7.19 37.45 -7.57
C LEU A 261 -8.26 38.30 -8.28
N LYS A 262 -9.54 38.17 -7.90
CA LYS A 262 -10.62 39.01 -8.44
C LYS A 262 -10.36 40.49 -8.16
N ARG A 263 -10.00 40.84 -6.92
CA ARG A 263 -9.59 42.22 -6.55
C ARG A 263 -8.38 42.71 -7.35
N LYS A 264 -7.36 41.86 -7.54
CA LYS A 264 -6.18 42.19 -8.34
C LYS A 264 -6.55 42.42 -9.82
N LEU A 265 -7.46 41.62 -10.38
CA LEU A 265 -7.93 41.79 -11.76
C LEU A 265 -8.67 43.12 -11.94
N GLU A 266 -9.55 43.47 -11.00
CA GLU A 266 -10.25 44.76 -11.00
C GLU A 266 -9.27 45.95 -10.94
N THR A 267 -8.30 45.87 -10.03
CA THR A 267 -7.28 46.92 -9.86
C THR A 267 -6.41 47.06 -11.11
N ALA A 268 -5.95 45.94 -11.67
CA ALA A 268 -5.13 45.90 -12.88
C ALA A 268 -5.88 46.44 -14.12
N GLY A 269 -7.18 46.18 -14.22
CA GLY A 269 -8.02 46.73 -15.28
C GLY A 269 -8.13 48.26 -15.20
N ARG A 270 -8.27 48.81 -13.98
CA ARG A 270 -8.31 50.26 -13.75
C ARG A 270 -6.96 50.94 -14.01
N SER A 271 -5.86 50.26 -13.74
CA SER A 271 -4.51 50.80 -13.92
C SER A 271 -3.96 50.65 -15.35
N GLY A 272 -4.79 50.20 -16.31
CA GLY A 272 -4.36 49.99 -17.70
C GLY A 272 -3.31 48.88 -17.87
N ALA A 273 -3.32 47.84 -17.03
CA ALA A 273 -2.40 46.72 -17.17
C ALA A 273 -2.59 46.02 -18.53
N GLY A 274 -1.49 45.63 -19.17
CA GLY A 274 -1.54 44.97 -20.48
C GLY A 274 -2.27 43.62 -20.46
N GLU A 275 -2.85 43.24 -21.60
CA GLU A 275 -3.70 42.04 -21.75
C GLU A 275 -3.01 40.74 -21.29
N LYS A 276 -1.70 40.62 -21.45
CA LYS A 276 -0.91 39.48 -20.94
C LYS A 276 -1.01 39.33 -19.42
N ALA A 277 -1.01 40.43 -18.68
CA ALA A 277 -1.14 40.40 -17.21
C ALA A 277 -2.58 40.07 -16.79
N LEU A 278 -3.57 40.65 -17.47
CA LEU A 278 -4.99 40.35 -17.24
C LEU A 278 -5.32 38.89 -17.54
N GLY A 279 -4.79 38.34 -18.64
CA GLY A 279 -4.93 36.94 -19.01
C GLY A 279 -4.40 35.98 -17.94
N LYS A 280 -3.25 36.27 -17.33
CA LYS A 280 -2.72 35.47 -16.20
C LYS A 280 -3.63 35.49 -14.98
N LEU A 281 -4.19 36.65 -14.64
CA LEU A 281 -5.12 36.79 -13.52
C LEU A 281 -6.43 36.03 -13.79
N ARG A 282 -7.00 36.14 -15.00
CA ARG A 282 -8.19 35.39 -15.43
C ARG A 282 -7.97 33.88 -15.38
N LEU A 283 -6.80 33.41 -15.84
CA LEU A 283 -6.43 32.00 -15.75
C LEU A 283 -6.35 31.54 -14.28
N GLY A 284 -5.69 32.32 -13.41
CA GLY A 284 -5.64 32.03 -11.99
C GLY A 284 -7.03 31.92 -11.34
N ILE A 285 -7.93 32.86 -11.67
CA ILE A 285 -9.33 32.82 -11.23
C ILE A 285 -10.00 31.52 -11.67
N LYS A 286 -9.90 31.15 -12.96
CA LYS A 286 -10.52 29.93 -13.50
C LYS A 286 -9.97 28.66 -12.81
N ILE A 287 -8.67 28.61 -12.52
CA ILE A 287 -8.05 27.51 -11.77
C ILE A 287 -8.62 27.42 -10.36
N HIS A 288 -8.73 28.53 -9.62
CA HIS A 288 -9.28 28.50 -8.27
C HIS A 288 -10.79 28.21 -8.25
N GLU A 289 -11.56 28.66 -9.25
CA GLU A 289 -12.98 28.33 -9.41
C GLU A 289 -13.18 26.83 -9.68
N LEU A 290 -12.41 26.26 -10.60
CA LEU A 290 -12.33 24.80 -10.78
C LEU A 290 -11.99 24.14 -9.44
N ARG A 291 -11.00 24.69 -8.72
CA ARG A 291 -10.54 24.11 -7.47
C ARG A 291 -11.56 24.17 -6.32
N ILE A 292 -12.40 25.19 -6.28
CA ILE A 292 -13.46 25.28 -5.28
C ILE A 292 -14.57 24.28 -5.59
N LYS A 293 -14.88 24.05 -6.87
CA LYS A 293 -15.95 23.14 -7.31
C LYS A 293 -15.70 21.70 -6.86
N TRP A 294 -14.56 21.10 -7.19
CA TRP A 294 -14.25 19.73 -6.78
C TRP A 294 -14.00 19.58 -5.27
N LEU A 295 -13.36 20.55 -4.59
CA LEU A 295 -13.16 20.47 -3.13
C LEU A 295 -14.50 20.40 -2.38
N LYS A 296 -15.53 21.13 -2.86
CA LYS A 296 -16.89 20.98 -2.33
C LYS A 296 -17.44 19.56 -2.51
N GLY A 297 -17.18 18.93 -3.66
CA GLY A 297 -17.56 17.53 -3.92
C GLY A 297 -16.81 16.51 -3.05
N LEU A 298 -15.57 16.82 -2.66
CA LEU A 298 -14.73 15.94 -1.83
C LEU A 298 -15.11 15.93 -0.34
N ILE A 299 -15.82 16.94 0.16
CA ILE A 299 -16.17 17.04 1.59
C ILE A 299 -17.00 15.82 2.03
N GLN A 300 -17.93 15.36 1.21
CA GLN A 300 -18.79 14.22 1.54
C GLN A 300 -17.97 12.93 1.66
N GLN A 301 -17.11 12.65 0.67
CA GLN A 301 -16.24 11.47 0.68
C GLN A 301 -15.29 11.48 1.89
N ALA A 302 -14.71 12.64 2.21
CA ALA A 302 -13.88 12.82 3.38
C ALA A 302 -14.62 12.54 4.70
N ALA A 303 -15.87 13.02 4.82
CA ALA A 303 -16.70 12.77 6.00
C ALA A 303 -17.07 11.28 6.16
N GLU A 304 -17.29 10.56 5.05
CA GLU A 304 -17.54 9.12 5.06
C GLU A 304 -16.32 8.33 5.53
N ILE A 305 -15.12 8.70 5.07
CA ILE A 305 -13.85 8.12 5.54
C ILE A 305 -13.67 8.35 7.05
N ASP A 306 -13.90 9.58 7.51
CA ASP A 306 -13.81 9.94 8.93
C ASP A 306 -14.81 9.12 9.78
N ALA A 307 -16.05 8.97 9.29
CA ALA A 307 -17.09 8.20 9.95
C ALA A 307 -16.75 6.70 10.02
N LEU A 308 -16.22 6.12 8.94
CA LEU A 308 -15.77 4.72 8.91
C LEU A 308 -14.61 4.48 9.88
N ARG A 309 -13.61 5.36 9.91
CA ARG A 309 -12.51 5.29 10.90
C ARG A 309 -13.03 5.34 12.33
N SER A 310 -13.95 6.25 12.61
CA SER A 310 -14.58 6.38 13.92
C SER A 310 -15.35 5.11 14.30
N LYS A 311 -16.12 4.53 13.36
CA LYS A 311 -16.84 3.26 13.56
C LYS A 311 -15.89 2.11 13.91
N ILE A 312 -14.79 1.96 13.18
CA ILE A 312 -13.77 0.92 13.45
C ILE A 312 -13.25 1.07 14.88
N ARG A 313 -12.85 2.29 15.27
CA ARG A 313 -12.22 2.56 16.57
C ARG A 313 -13.15 2.43 17.76
N LYS A 314 -14.38 2.92 17.62
CA LYS A 314 -15.32 3.03 18.74
C LYS A 314 -16.18 1.79 18.91
N LYS A 315 -16.34 0.96 17.88
CA LYS A 315 -17.23 -0.21 17.91
C LYS A 315 -16.47 -1.52 17.74
N ILE A 316 -15.73 -1.69 16.64
CA ILE A 316 -15.19 -3.00 16.25
C ILE A 316 -13.93 -3.36 17.07
N GLU A 317 -12.98 -2.43 17.20
CA GLU A 317 -11.73 -2.72 17.91
C GLU A 317 -11.90 -3.01 19.41
N PRO A 318 -12.77 -2.30 20.16
CA PRO A 318 -13.05 -2.65 21.55
C PRO A 318 -13.62 -4.05 21.73
N GLU A 319 -14.50 -4.51 20.82
CA GLU A 319 -15.05 -5.88 20.84
C GLU A 319 -13.93 -6.92 20.69
N ILE A 320 -13.03 -6.72 19.73
CA ILE A 320 -11.86 -7.60 19.52
C ILE A 320 -10.96 -7.60 20.75
N LEU A 321 -10.66 -6.43 21.33
CA LEU A 321 -9.81 -6.32 22.51
C LEU A 321 -10.43 -7.03 23.72
N SER A 322 -11.73 -6.85 23.94
CA SER A 322 -12.47 -7.51 25.01
C SER A 322 -12.44 -9.04 24.85
N ALA A 323 -12.82 -9.55 23.67
CA ALA A 323 -12.82 -10.98 23.39
C ALA A 323 -11.41 -11.59 23.47
N THR A 324 -10.37 -10.87 23.04
CA THR A 324 -8.98 -11.31 23.17
C THR A 324 -8.54 -11.39 24.64
N ALA A 325 -8.94 -10.42 25.47
CA ALA A 325 -8.63 -10.43 26.90
C ALA A 325 -9.33 -11.60 27.62
N GLU A 326 -10.58 -11.89 27.26
CA GLU A 326 -11.32 -13.04 27.76
C GLU A 326 -10.69 -14.36 27.30
N LEU A 327 -10.28 -14.48 26.03
CA LEU A 327 -9.62 -15.67 25.51
C LEU A 327 -8.35 -16.00 26.29
N ARG A 328 -7.54 -14.98 26.59
CA ARG A 328 -6.34 -15.13 27.42
C ARG A 328 -6.67 -15.62 28.83
N LYS A 329 -7.76 -15.15 29.44
CA LYS A 329 -8.23 -15.63 30.76
C LYS A 329 -8.70 -17.08 30.68
N ALA A 330 -9.44 -17.45 29.63
CA ALA A 330 -9.93 -18.81 29.41
C ALA A 330 -8.77 -19.81 29.21
N LEU A 331 -7.78 -19.45 28.40
CA LEU A 331 -6.56 -20.24 28.19
C LEU A 331 -5.81 -20.47 29.50
N LYS A 332 -5.64 -19.44 30.33
CA LYS A 332 -5.01 -19.57 31.66
C LYS A 332 -5.76 -20.50 32.62
N LYS A 333 -7.08 -20.61 32.45
CA LYS A 333 -7.95 -21.47 33.28
C LYS A 333 -8.12 -22.89 32.72
N GLY A 334 -7.64 -23.16 31.49
CA GLY A 334 -7.84 -24.45 30.81
C GLY A 334 -9.30 -24.70 30.38
N ASP A 335 -10.11 -23.65 30.19
CA ASP A 335 -11.52 -23.79 29.79
C ASP A 335 -11.64 -23.97 28.27
N ALA A 336 -11.52 -25.22 27.80
CA ALA A 336 -11.52 -25.55 26.38
C ALA A 336 -12.80 -25.10 25.64
N LYS A 337 -13.97 -25.24 26.27
CA LYS A 337 -15.25 -24.87 25.67
C LYS A 337 -15.37 -23.35 25.47
N LEU A 338 -14.95 -22.58 26.47
CA LEU A 338 -14.92 -21.12 26.36
C LEU A 338 -13.87 -20.65 25.34
N VAL A 339 -12.72 -21.32 25.25
CA VAL A 339 -11.69 -21.04 24.23
C VAL A 339 -12.24 -21.23 22.82
N GLU A 340 -12.91 -22.34 22.54
CA GLU A 340 -13.54 -22.62 21.24
C GLU A 340 -14.56 -21.54 20.86
N LYS A 341 -15.46 -21.21 21.80
CA LYS A 341 -16.45 -20.14 21.62
C LYS A 341 -15.79 -18.80 21.32
N LEU A 342 -14.81 -18.37 22.12
CA LEU A 342 -14.14 -17.08 21.95
C LEU A 342 -13.32 -17.00 20.65
N ASN A 343 -12.76 -18.12 20.18
CA ASN A 343 -12.10 -18.17 18.87
C ASN A 343 -13.09 -17.95 17.73
N SER A 344 -14.27 -18.58 17.76
CA SER A 344 -15.35 -18.32 16.79
C SER A 344 -15.87 -16.88 16.88
N GLU A 345 -15.96 -16.31 18.09
CA GLU A 345 -16.27 -14.89 18.32
C GLU A 345 -15.26 -13.95 17.68
N LEU A 346 -13.97 -14.18 17.92
CA LEU A 346 -12.90 -13.40 17.34
C LEU A 346 -12.86 -13.51 15.81
N GLU A 347 -13.05 -14.70 15.23
CA GLU A 347 -13.06 -14.84 13.77
C GLU A 347 -14.13 -13.94 13.12
N PHE A 348 -15.31 -13.88 13.72
CA PHE A 348 -16.39 -13.01 13.26
C PHE A 348 -16.08 -11.53 13.42
N PHE A 349 -15.55 -11.10 14.58
CA PHE A 349 -15.16 -9.72 14.78
C PHE A 349 -14.03 -9.30 13.81
N TYR A 350 -13.09 -10.19 13.52
CA TYR A 350 -12.05 -9.95 12.53
C TYR A 350 -12.61 -9.88 11.11
N ALA A 351 -13.62 -10.67 10.73
CA ALA A 351 -14.29 -10.54 9.45
C ALA A 351 -15.05 -9.20 9.33
N HIS A 352 -15.69 -8.75 10.43
CA HIS A 352 -16.29 -7.42 10.51
C HIS A 352 -15.25 -6.30 10.32
N LEU A 353 -14.10 -6.42 10.99
CA LEU A 353 -12.99 -5.49 10.83
C LEU A 353 -12.42 -5.50 9.41
N GLU A 354 -12.32 -6.68 8.79
CA GLU A 354 -11.85 -6.84 7.42
C GLU A 354 -12.77 -6.09 6.44
N VAL A 355 -14.09 -6.29 6.53
CA VAL A 355 -15.08 -5.54 5.72
C VAL A 355 -14.91 -4.03 5.92
N ALA A 356 -14.89 -3.56 7.16
CA ALA A 356 -14.77 -2.13 7.44
C ALA A 356 -13.44 -1.54 6.92
N ARG A 357 -12.34 -2.30 6.97
CA ARG A 357 -11.05 -1.90 6.38
C ARG A 357 -11.10 -1.85 4.86
N LYS A 358 -11.80 -2.79 4.20
CA LYS A 358 -12.00 -2.75 2.74
C LYS A 358 -12.92 -1.61 2.31
N GLU A 359 -13.96 -1.31 3.08
CA GLU A 359 -14.79 -0.10 2.87
C GLU A 359 -13.95 1.18 3.00
N LEU A 360 -13.07 1.24 4.00
CA LEU A 360 -12.16 2.36 4.19
C LEU A 360 -11.17 2.50 3.02
N ALA A 361 -10.55 1.40 2.58
CA ALA A 361 -9.66 1.39 1.42
C ALA A 361 -10.37 1.84 0.14
N ARG A 362 -11.63 1.40 -0.06
CA ARG A 362 -12.50 1.85 -1.14
C ARG A 362 -12.78 3.35 -1.06
N GLY A 363 -13.09 3.87 0.12
CA GLY A 363 -13.28 5.31 0.35
C GLY A 363 -12.05 6.11 -0.08
N TYR A 364 -10.85 5.69 0.34
CA TYR A 364 -9.59 6.32 -0.08
C TYR A 364 -9.36 6.25 -1.58
N HIS A 365 -9.63 5.10 -2.19
CA HIS A 365 -9.47 4.93 -3.63
C HIS A 365 -10.30 5.97 -4.41
N TYR A 366 -11.59 6.11 -4.08
CA TYR A 366 -12.45 7.09 -4.74
C TYR A 366 -12.09 8.53 -4.40
N TYR A 367 -11.64 8.79 -3.17
CA TYR A 367 -11.14 10.09 -2.74
C TYR A 367 -9.92 10.53 -3.58
N TYR A 368 -8.93 9.66 -3.74
CA TYR A 368 -7.73 9.98 -4.51
C TYR A 368 -7.92 9.88 -6.02
N LYS A 369 -8.79 8.99 -6.51
CA LYS A 369 -9.25 9.00 -7.91
C LYS A 369 -9.83 10.36 -8.28
N SER A 370 -10.75 10.87 -7.46
CA SER A 370 -11.33 12.20 -7.63
C SER A 370 -10.23 13.25 -7.64
N ILE A 371 -9.21 13.14 -6.78
CA ILE A 371 -8.11 14.10 -6.77
C ILE A 371 -7.32 14.07 -8.09
N ALA A 372 -6.93 12.88 -8.55
CA ALA A 372 -6.16 12.69 -9.77
C ALA A 372 -6.90 13.21 -11.03
N GLU A 373 -8.20 12.94 -11.14
CA GLU A 373 -9.03 13.42 -12.25
C GLU A 373 -9.03 14.95 -12.36
N ASN A 374 -9.18 15.63 -11.23
CA ASN A 374 -9.24 17.09 -11.18
C ASN A 374 -7.85 17.73 -11.33
N GLU A 375 -6.78 17.09 -10.86
CA GLU A 375 -5.41 17.56 -11.14
C GLU A 375 -5.06 17.44 -12.62
N ALA A 376 -5.53 16.40 -13.31
CA ALA A 376 -5.40 16.29 -14.77
C ALA A 376 -6.16 17.41 -15.51
N GLU A 377 -7.36 17.76 -15.05
CA GLU A 377 -8.12 18.91 -15.56
C GLU A 377 -7.41 20.25 -15.27
N GLU A 378 -6.86 20.42 -14.06
CA GLU A 378 -6.05 21.59 -13.70
C GLU A 378 -4.81 21.71 -14.59
N GLY A 379 -4.10 20.59 -14.85
CA GLY A 379 -2.95 20.54 -15.75
C GLY A 379 -3.30 20.98 -17.18
N ALA A 380 -4.40 20.46 -17.71
CA ALA A 380 -4.89 20.84 -19.03
C ALA A 380 -5.24 22.34 -19.08
N LEU A 381 -5.89 22.86 -18.04
CA LEU A 381 -6.22 24.28 -17.93
C LEU A 381 -4.97 25.17 -17.84
N ARG A 382 -3.93 24.72 -17.12
CA ARG A 382 -2.65 25.43 -17.00
C ARG A 382 -1.82 25.41 -18.28
N GLY A 383 -2.12 24.51 -19.22
CA GLY A 383 -1.30 24.30 -20.40
C GLY A 383 0.08 23.76 -20.05
N VAL A 384 0.15 22.79 -19.13
CA VAL A 384 1.41 22.14 -18.76
C VAL A 384 2.04 21.41 -19.95
N SER A 385 3.32 21.04 -19.83
CA SER A 385 4.02 20.30 -20.90
C SER A 385 3.30 18.98 -21.22
N LYS A 386 3.48 18.46 -22.45
CA LYS A 386 2.91 17.16 -22.84
C LYS A 386 3.36 16.03 -21.90
N ALA A 387 4.61 16.06 -21.44
CA ALA A 387 5.14 15.10 -20.48
C ALA A 387 4.41 15.19 -19.14
N ASN A 388 4.25 16.40 -18.58
CA ASN A 388 3.53 16.60 -17.32
C ASN A 388 2.05 16.19 -17.44
N GLN A 389 1.39 16.52 -18.56
CA GLN A 389 0.01 16.09 -18.78
C GLN A 389 -0.08 14.56 -18.88
N ALA A 390 0.87 13.89 -19.55
CA ALA A 390 0.90 12.43 -19.62
C ALA A 390 1.08 11.78 -18.24
N MET A 391 1.86 12.39 -17.34
CA MET A 391 1.99 11.92 -15.96
C MET A 391 0.66 12.04 -15.19
N LEU A 392 -0.05 13.18 -15.34
CA LEU A 392 -1.35 13.40 -14.70
C LEU A 392 -2.42 12.42 -15.22
N GLU A 393 -2.53 12.24 -16.53
CA GLU A 393 -3.43 11.25 -17.13
C GLU A 393 -3.05 9.82 -16.76
N GLY A 394 -1.74 9.53 -16.62
CA GLY A 394 -1.24 8.26 -16.14
C GLY A 394 -1.67 7.95 -14.70
N GLU A 395 -1.70 8.96 -13.81
CA GLU A 395 -2.23 8.83 -12.43
C GLU A 395 -3.74 8.54 -12.46
N LYS A 396 -4.50 9.30 -13.25
CA LYS A 396 -5.94 9.08 -13.44
C LYS A 396 -6.25 7.68 -13.98
N LYS A 397 -5.53 7.23 -15.02
CA LYS A 397 -5.69 5.88 -15.58
C LYS A 397 -5.45 4.81 -14.52
N PHE A 398 -4.42 4.97 -13.70
CA PHE A 398 -4.10 4.03 -12.66
C PHE A 398 -5.24 3.81 -11.66
N TYR A 399 -5.90 4.88 -11.19
CA TYR A 399 -7.06 4.73 -10.31
C TYR A 399 -8.21 4.05 -11.03
N LYS A 400 -8.50 4.43 -12.28
CA LYS A 400 -9.54 3.79 -13.08
C LYS A 400 -9.30 2.29 -13.23
N ASP A 401 -8.06 1.88 -13.49
CA ASP A 401 -7.73 0.46 -13.66
C ASP A 401 -7.93 -0.30 -12.34
N LYS A 402 -7.57 0.26 -11.18
CA LYS A 402 -7.69 -0.42 -9.88
C LYS A 402 -9.12 -0.51 -9.31
N GLU A 403 -10.08 0.22 -9.87
CA GLU A 403 -11.43 0.35 -9.33
C GLU A 403 -12.13 -1.00 -9.15
N GLU A 404 -12.09 -1.85 -10.18
CA GLU A 404 -12.73 -3.18 -10.14
C GLU A 404 -12.11 -4.07 -9.05
N ASN A 405 -10.79 -4.04 -8.88
CA ASN A 405 -10.11 -4.82 -7.84
C ASN A 405 -10.53 -4.38 -6.43
N VAL A 406 -10.63 -3.07 -6.19
CA VAL A 406 -11.04 -2.53 -4.89
C VAL A 406 -12.47 -2.95 -4.55
N GLU A 407 -13.37 -2.89 -5.53
CA GLU A 407 -14.76 -3.37 -5.37
C GLU A 407 -14.83 -4.88 -5.12
N ASN A 408 -14.05 -5.68 -5.86
CA ASN A 408 -14.04 -7.13 -5.69
C ASN A 408 -13.43 -7.55 -4.35
N GLU A 409 -12.41 -6.85 -3.85
CA GLU A 409 -11.86 -7.09 -2.51
C GLU A 409 -12.86 -6.81 -1.39
N LEU A 410 -13.68 -5.76 -1.52
CA LEU A 410 -14.77 -5.48 -0.58
C LEU A 410 -15.84 -6.58 -0.64
N LYS A 411 -16.29 -6.97 -1.84
CA LYS A 411 -17.26 -8.05 -2.02
C LYS A 411 -16.75 -9.36 -1.40
N LEU A 412 -15.47 -9.69 -1.58
CA LEU A 412 -14.88 -10.90 -1.02
C LEU A 412 -14.90 -10.88 0.52
N ALA A 413 -14.57 -9.75 1.14
CA ALA A 413 -14.68 -9.59 2.59
C ALA A 413 -16.13 -9.71 3.07
N GLN A 414 -17.09 -9.11 2.35
CA GLN A 414 -18.52 -9.21 2.66
C GLN A 414 -19.02 -10.65 2.57
N VAL A 415 -18.62 -11.40 1.54
CA VAL A 415 -18.93 -12.82 1.39
C VAL A 415 -18.39 -13.63 2.58
N ARG A 416 -17.16 -13.38 3.02
CA ARG A 416 -16.59 -14.04 4.19
C ARG A 416 -17.41 -13.75 5.45
N LEU A 417 -17.78 -12.49 5.68
CA LEU A 417 -18.57 -12.11 6.84
C LEU A 417 -19.96 -12.76 6.83
N GLU A 418 -20.64 -12.73 5.68
CA GLU A 418 -21.96 -13.34 5.54
C GLU A 418 -21.90 -14.86 5.71
N ARG A 419 -20.83 -15.52 5.24
CA ARG A 419 -20.59 -16.94 5.47
C ARG A 419 -20.55 -17.27 6.97
N LEU A 420 -19.81 -16.47 7.74
CA LEU A 420 -19.72 -16.65 9.20
C LEU A 420 -21.05 -16.38 9.91
N ARG A 421 -21.86 -15.43 9.43
CA ARG A 421 -23.21 -15.19 9.95
C ARG A 421 -24.10 -16.41 9.77
N ILE A 422 -24.14 -16.97 8.56
CA ILE A 422 -24.96 -18.15 8.25
C ILE A 422 -24.47 -19.38 9.03
N ALA A 423 -23.16 -19.58 9.13
CA ALA A 423 -22.59 -20.68 9.91
C ALA A 423 -23.06 -20.65 11.37
N ARG A 424 -23.08 -19.47 11.99
CA ARG A 424 -23.64 -19.30 13.35
C ARG A 424 -25.12 -19.56 13.43
N THR A 425 -25.91 -19.08 12.47
CA THR A 425 -27.35 -19.37 12.44
C THR A 425 -27.60 -20.87 12.33
N LEU A 426 -26.82 -21.58 11.51
CA LEU A 426 -26.90 -23.04 11.33
C LEU A 426 -26.61 -23.85 12.60
N GLU A 427 -25.76 -23.35 13.51
CA GLU A 427 -25.49 -23.99 14.81
C GLU A 427 -26.74 -24.04 15.68
N THR A 428 -27.62 -23.04 15.57
CA THR A 428 -28.85 -22.92 16.35
C THR A 428 -30.12 -23.31 15.59
N ALA A 429 -30.04 -23.42 14.26
CA ALA A 429 -31.19 -23.75 13.42
C ALA A 429 -31.68 -25.16 13.70
N GLY A 430 -33.01 -25.32 13.80
CA GLY A 430 -33.67 -26.61 13.88
C GLY A 430 -33.45 -27.48 12.64
N GLY A 431 -34.00 -28.69 12.61
CA GLY A 431 -33.98 -29.54 11.43
C GLY A 431 -34.95 -29.07 10.33
N GLY A 432 -34.85 -29.66 9.14
CA GLY A 432 -35.83 -29.48 8.05
C GLY A 432 -35.48 -28.37 7.07
N LYS A 433 -36.51 -27.64 6.61
CA LYS A 433 -36.45 -26.72 5.45
C LYS A 433 -35.52 -25.52 5.66
N GLU A 434 -35.59 -24.88 6.83
CA GLU A 434 -34.77 -23.69 7.14
C GLU A 434 -33.26 -24.02 7.11
N ARG A 435 -32.87 -25.16 7.69
CA ARG A 435 -31.48 -25.63 7.67
C ARG A 435 -30.98 -25.88 6.25
N LEU A 436 -31.83 -26.49 5.41
CA LEU A 436 -31.52 -26.72 4.00
C LEU A 436 -31.33 -25.40 3.23
N GLU A 437 -32.22 -24.42 3.43
CA GLU A 437 -32.11 -23.09 2.82
C GLU A 437 -30.81 -22.37 3.21
N LEU A 438 -30.43 -22.44 4.50
CA LEU A 438 -29.16 -21.88 4.99
C LEU A 438 -27.94 -22.61 4.40
N GLN A 439 -27.98 -23.94 4.27
CA GLN A 439 -26.92 -24.73 3.63
C GLN A 439 -26.74 -24.37 2.15
N ILE A 440 -27.84 -24.20 1.41
CA ILE A 440 -27.80 -23.76 0.02
C ILE A 440 -27.18 -22.36 -0.08
N LYS A 441 -27.62 -21.41 0.76
CA LYS A 441 -27.06 -20.05 0.79
C LYS A 441 -25.56 -20.05 1.15
N LEU A 442 -25.14 -20.96 2.03
CA LEU A 442 -23.73 -21.14 2.39
C LEU A 442 -22.90 -21.60 1.18
N ALA A 443 -23.37 -22.63 0.46
CA ALA A 443 -22.71 -23.13 -0.76
C ALA A 443 -22.60 -22.04 -1.84
N GLU A 444 -23.65 -21.22 -2.02
CA GLU A 444 -23.62 -20.08 -2.94
C GLU A 444 -22.59 -19.01 -2.56
N LEU A 445 -22.43 -18.71 -1.26
CA LEU A 445 -21.40 -17.79 -0.79
C LEU A 445 -20.00 -18.35 -0.97
N GLU A 446 -19.81 -19.66 -0.73
CA GLU A 446 -18.52 -20.32 -0.96
C GLU A 446 -18.13 -20.28 -2.43
N ARG A 447 -19.08 -20.54 -3.34
CA ARG A 447 -18.92 -20.30 -4.78
C ARG A 447 -18.47 -18.87 -5.05
N ASN A 448 -19.25 -17.89 -4.62
CA ASN A 448 -18.99 -16.49 -4.92
C ASN A 448 -17.61 -16.07 -4.38
N GLY A 449 -17.23 -16.56 -3.20
CA GLY A 449 -15.90 -16.35 -2.64
C GLY A 449 -14.78 -16.99 -3.45
N LYS A 450 -14.96 -18.22 -3.97
CA LYS A 450 -14.00 -18.88 -4.88
C LYS A 450 -13.84 -18.07 -6.18
N ILE A 451 -14.96 -17.65 -6.80
CA ILE A 451 -14.97 -16.84 -8.03
C ILE A 451 -14.19 -15.55 -7.80
N LEU A 452 -14.57 -14.76 -6.79
CA LEU A 452 -13.94 -13.47 -6.51
C LEU A 452 -12.44 -13.60 -6.23
N ARG A 453 -12.00 -14.61 -5.45
CA ARG A 453 -10.57 -14.84 -5.19
C ARG A 453 -9.78 -15.06 -6.48
N ASN A 454 -10.34 -15.86 -7.39
CA ASN A 454 -9.71 -16.17 -8.66
C ASN A 454 -9.71 -14.98 -9.62
N GLU A 455 -10.81 -14.22 -9.70
CA GLU A 455 -10.90 -13.00 -10.51
C GLU A 455 -9.94 -11.91 -10.03
N ILE A 456 -9.88 -11.67 -8.71
CA ILE A 456 -8.90 -10.75 -8.08
C ILE A 456 -7.48 -11.22 -8.38
N GLY A 457 -7.19 -12.51 -8.24
CA GLY A 457 -5.89 -13.09 -8.58
C GLY A 457 -5.51 -12.84 -10.03
N ALA A 458 -6.42 -13.12 -10.96
CA ALA A 458 -6.21 -12.93 -12.40
C ALA A 458 -6.00 -11.45 -12.76
N PHE A 459 -6.77 -10.56 -12.13
CA PHE A 459 -6.68 -9.12 -12.31
C PHE A 459 -5.31 -8.58 -11.86
N ARG A 460 -4.81 -9.03 -10.70
CA ARG A 460 -3.51 -8.62 -10.15
C ARG A 460 -2.31 -8.99 -11.03
N LEU A 461 -2.46 -9.93 -11.97
CA LEU A 461 -1.40 -10.28 -12.92
C LEU A 461 -1.34 -9.36 -14.15
N LEU A 462 -2.38 -8.54 -14.40
CA LEU A 462 -2.44 -7.67 -15.58
C LEU A 462 -1.29 -6.65 -15.66
N PRO A 463 -0.92 -5.91 -14.60
CA PRO A 463 0.16 -4.93 -14.69
C PRO A 463 1.51 -5.55 -15.09
N GLU A 464 1.84 -6.73 -14.55
CA GLU A 464 3.07 -7.45 -14.93
C GLU A 464 3.01 -7.95 -16.38
N ILE A 465 1.87 -8.44 -16.84
CA ILE A 465 1.66 -8.82 -18.25
C ILE A 465 1.88 -7.61 -19.17
N GLU A 466 1.30 -6.45 -18.85
CA GLU A 466 1.45 -5.22 -19.64
C GLU A 466 2.89 -4.71 -19.64
N LYS A 467 3.57 -4.76 -18.49
CA LYS A 467 4.98 -4.42 -18.33
C LYS A 467 5.88 -5.30 -19.19
N ILE A 468 5.69 -6.62 -19.17
CA ILE A 468 6.47 -7.56 -19.99
C ILE A 468 6.21 -7.32 -21.48
N ARG A 469 4.95 -7.05 -21.88
CA ARG A 469 4.63 -6.68 -23.28
C ARG A 469 5.34 -5.40 -23.72
N ALA A 470 5.51 -4.42 -22.82
CA ALA A 470 6.29 -3.23 -23.12
C ALA A 470 7.78 -3.54 -23.30
N TYR A 471 8.37 -4.42 -22.46
CA TYR A 471 9.75 -4.87 -22.63
C TYR A 471 9.98 -5.65 -23.93
N ILE A 472 9.03 -6.50 -24.32
CA ILE A 472 9.06 -7.20 -25.62
C ILE A 472 9.15 -6.18 -26.76
N LYS A 473 8.26 -5.17 -26.78
CA LYS A 473 8.29 -4.12 -27.82
C LYS A 473 9.58 -3.31 -27.83
N ALA A 474 10.16 -3.04 -26.66
CA ALA A 474 11.43 -2.33 -26.56
C ALA A 474 12.59 -3.18 -27.10
N ALA A 475 12.64 -4.46 -26.76
CA ALA A 475 13.64 -5.41 -27.26
C ALA A 475 13.52 -5.57 -28.79
N GLU A 476 12.31 -5.74 -29.33
CA GLU A 476 12.06 -5.79 -30.78
C GLU A 476 12.59 -4.55 -31.50
N LYS A 477 12.36 -3.37 -30.92
CA LYS A 477 12.88 -2.11 -31.45
C LYS A 477 14.41 -2.09 -31.43
N ASN A 478 15.03 -2.46 -30.30
CA ASN A 478 16.48 -2.48 -30.17
C ASN A 478 17.14 -3.46 -31.17
N ILE A 479 16.56 -4.64 -31.37
CA ILE A 479 17.00 -5.59 -32.42
C ILE A 479 16.95 -4.92 -33.79
N ALA A 480 15.85 -4.24 -34.12
CA ALA A 480 15.69 -3.58 -35.40
C ALA A 480 16.70 -2.44 -35.61
N ASP A 481 17.02 -1.68 -34.56
CA ASP A 481 17.98 -0.58 -34.62
C ASP A 481 19.44 -1.09 -34.71
N SER A 482 19.83 -2.10 -33.92
CA SER A 482 21.17 -2.72 -34.03
C SER A 482 21.42 -3.34 -35.41
N LEU A 483 20.40 -3.97 -36.01
CA LEU A 483 20.51 -4.50 -37.37
C LEU A 483 20.69 -3.41 -38.43
N LYS A 484 20.10 -2.22 -38.25
CA LYS A 484 20.36 -1.06 -39.14
C LYS A 484 21.78 -0.54 -38.99
N GLU A 485 22.34 -0.64 -37.80
CA GLU A 485 23.72 -0.24 -37.48
C GLU A 485 24.75 -1.33 -37.85
N ASN A 486 24.31 -2.45 -38.43
CA ASN A 486 25.12 -3.65 -38.72
C ASN A 486 25.77 -4.31 -37.49
N ASP A 487 25.27 -4.04 -36.28
CA ASP A 487 25.72 -4.69 -35.06
C ASP A 487 24.92 -5.99 -34.83
N LYS A 488 25.42 -7.08 -35.43
CA LYS A 488 24.78 -8.40 -35.35
C LYS A 488 24.91 -9.04 -33.97
N GLU A 489 26.00 -8.78 -33.26
CA GLU A 489 26.26 -9.37 -31.95
C GLU A 489 25.28 -8.81 -30.92
N LEU A 490 25.12 -7.49 -30.89
CA LEU A 490 24.15 -6.82 -30.03
C LEU A 490 22.71 -7.21 -30.38
N ALA A 491 22.40 -7.38 -31.67
CA ALA A 491 21.09 -7.88 -32.09
C ALA A 491 20.80 -9.31 -31.57
N GLU A 492 21.80 -10.19 -31.50
CA GLU A 492 21.65 -11.53 -30.91
C GLU A 492 21.47 -11.48 -29.39
N GLU A 493 22.15 -10.56 -28.70
CA GLU A 493 21.94 -10.33 -27.26
C GLU A 493 20.49 -9.94 -26.98
N TYR A 494 19.96 -8.95 -27.71
CA TYR A 494 18.54 -8.55 -27.57
C TYR A 494 17.55 -9.65 -27.96
N ARG A 495 17.88 -10.54 -28.91
CA ARG A 495 17.05 -11.72 -29.22
C ARG A 495 16.99 -12.70 -28.04
N ALA A 496 18.11 -12.90 -27.35
CA ALA A 496 18.14 -13.74 -26.16
C ALA A 496 17.30 -13.15 -25.02
N GLU A 497 17.35 -11.83 -24.82
CA GLU A 497 16.47 -11.12 -23.88
C GLU A 497 15.00 -11.23 -24.25
N LEU A 498 14.66 -10.98 -25.52
CA LEU A 498 13.30 -11.09 -26.06
C LEU A 498 12.68 -12.45 -25.76
N LYS A 499 13.43 -13.54 -26.01
CA LYS A 499 12.98 -14.91 -25.70
C LYS A 499 12.71 -15.11 -24.21
N GLY A 500 13.49 -14.45 -23.34
CA GLY A 500 13.25 -14.42 -21.89
C GLY A 500 11.95 -13.69 -21.53
N TYR A 501 11.68 -12.54 -22.15
CA TYR A 501 10.46 -11.79 -21.94
C TYR A 501 9.21 -12.53 -22.46
N GLU A 502 9.26 -13.13 -23.65
CA GLU A 502 8.16 -13.93 -24.20
C GLU A 502 7.79 -15.12 -23.32
N ALA A 503 8.80 -15.79 -22.76
CA ALA A 503 8.57 -16.93 -21.88
C ALA A 503 7.96 -16.47 -20.53
N ASN A 504 8.39 -15.32 -19.99
CA ASN A 504 7.76 -14.69 -18.83
C ASN A 504 6.30 -14.32 -19.13
N LEU A 505 6.02 -13.73 -20.29
CA LEU A 505 4.67 -13.37 -20.70
C LEU A 505 3.76 -14.60 -20.70
N LYS A 506 4.20 -15.68 -21.33
CA LYS A 506 3.45 -16.94 -21.40
C LYS A 506 3.13 -17.50 -20.00
N TYR A 507 4.09 -17.43 -19.07
CA TYR A 507 3.87 -17.86 -17.68
C TYR A 507 2.75 -17.08 -16.99
N PHE A 508 2.79 -15.75 -17.06
CA PHE A 508 1.78 -14.92 -16.43
C PHE A 508 0.41 -15.07 -17.11
N GLU A 509 0.37 -15.24 -18.43
CA GLU A 509 -0.85 -15.51 -19.18
C GLU A 509 -1.45 -16.89 -18.82
N ASP A 510 -0.65 -17.94 -18.72
CA ASP A 510 -1.10 -19.27 -18.30
C ASP A 510 -1.62 -19.24 -16.85
N ARG A 511 -0.92 -18.55 -15.95
CA ARG A 511 -1.36 -18.39 -14.55
C ARG A 511 -2.67 -17.61 -14.45
N ARG A 512 -2.80 -16.52 -15.20
CA ARG A 512 -4.05 -15.74 -15.30
C ARG A 512 -5.19 -16.60 -15.86
N ARG A 513 -4.91 -17.37 -16.93
CA ARG A 513 -5.88 -18.27 -17.54
C ARG A 513 -6.36 -19.34 -16.57
N ALA A 514 -5.45 -19.98 -15.83
CA ALA A 514 -5.79 -20.94 -14.79
C ALA A 514 -6.77 -20.36 -13.77
N MET A 515 -6.50 -19.16 -13.27
CA MET A 515 -7.39 -18.49 -12.32
C MET A 515 -8.79 -18.24 -12.92
N LEU A 516 -8.88 -17.74 -14.15
CA LEU A 516 -10.17 -17.54 -14.82
C LEU A 516 -10.94 -18.85 -15.03
N LEU A 517 -10.26 -19.94 -15.39
CA LEU A 517 -10.87 -21.25 -15.51
C LEU A 517 -11.36 -21.80 -14.16
N ARG A 518 -10.61 -21.56 -13.07
CA ARG A 518 -11.05 -21.92 -11.70
C ARG A 518 -12.25 -21.11 -11.24
N ALA A 519 -12.35 -19.83 -11.65
CA ALA A 519 -13.55 -19.02 -11.40
C ALA A 519 -14.76 -19.60 -12.15
N GLU A 520 -14.59 -20.00 -13.41
CA GLU A 520 -15.65 -20.63 -14.19
C GLU A 520 -16.06 -21.99 -13.61
N LEU A 521 -15.09 -22.84 -13.25
CA LEU A 521 -15.30 -24.15 -12.62
C LEU A 521 -16.16 -24.04 -11.36
N ALA A 522 -15.87 -23.05 -10.50
CA ALA A 522 -16.61 -22.84 -9.25
C ALA A 522 -18.13 -22.63 -9.49
N LYS A 523 -18.53 -22.06 -10.64
CA LYS A 523 -19.94 -21.88 -11.00
C LYS A 523 -20.66 -23.22 -11.14
N TYR A 524 -20.02 -24.19 -11.79
CA TYR A 524 -20.57 -25.51 -12.05
C TYR A 524 -20.51 -26.42 -10.80
N GLU A 525 -19.40 -26.38 -10.04
CA GLU A 525 -19.27 -27.14 -8.78
C GLU A 525 -20.42 -26.82 -7.81
N CYS A 526 -20.72 -25.53 -7.66
CA CYS A 526 -21.79 -25.07 -6.78
C CYS A 526 -23.18 -25.51 -7.27
N ALA A 527 -23.43 -25.48 -8.58
CA ALA A 527 -24.69 -25.97 -9.13
C ALA A 527 -24.88 -27.46 -8.82
N ALA A 528 -23.83 -28.27 -8.96
CA ALA A 528 -23.84 -29.69 -8.59
C ALA A 528 -24.06 -29.89 -7.07
N GLU A 529 -23.39 -29.11 -6.23
CA GLU A 529 -23.53 -29.16 -4.77
C GLU A 529 -24.95 -28.80 -4.30
N ILE A 530 -25.55 -27.73 -4.85
CA ILE A 530 -26.93 -27.34 -4.53
C ILE A 530 -27.92 -28.44 -4.91
N ARG A 531 -27.74 -29.08 -6.07
CA ARG A 531 -28.57 -30.22 -6.49
C ARG A 531 -28.44 -31.39 -5.53
N LYS A 532 -27.20 -31.73 -5.14
CA LYS A 532 -26.94 -32.77 -4.14
C LYS A 532 -27.63 -32.46 -2.81
N LEU A 533 -27.58 -31.22 -2.33
CA LEU A 533 -28.29 -30.80 -1.10
C LEU A 533 -29.81 -30.99 -1.20
N LYS A 534 -30.37 -30.81 -2.41
CA LYS A 534 -31.79 -31.03 -2.69
C LYS A 534 -32.16 -32.50 -2.94
N GLY A 535 -31.19 -33.41 -2.94
CA GLY A 535 -31.39 -34.82 -3.33
C GLY A 535 -31.60 -35.02 -4.83
N GLU A 536 -31.20 -34.05 -5.66
CA GLU A 536 -31.27 -34.10 -7.11
C GLU A 536 -29.95 -34.63 -7.70
N GLU A 537 -30.03 -35.43 -8.77
CA GLU A 537 -28.84 -35.84 -9.53
C GLU A 537 -28.24 -34.66 -10.31
N THR A 538 -26.91 -34.68 -10.46
CA THR A 538 -26.19 -33.71 -11.30
C THR A 538 -26.30 -34.14 -12.75
N PRO A 539 -26.77 -33.28 -13.67
CA PRO A 539 -26.84 -33.64 -15.09
C PRO A 539 -25.46 -34.02 -15.64
N GLU A 540 -25.42 -35.06 -16.47
CA GLU A 540 -24.18 -35.56 -17.07
C GLU A 540 -23.40 -34.45 -17.80
N GLU A 541 -24.11 -33.54 -18.48
CA GLU A 541 -23.52 -32.36 -19.14
C GLU A 541 -22.77 -31.43 -18.15
N VAL A 542 -23.32 -31.22 -16.95
CA VAL A 542 -22.69 -30.39 -15.90
C VAL A 542 -21.44 -31.10 -15.37
N ALA A 543 -21.52 -32.41 -15.13
CA ALA A 543 -20.38 -33.21 -14.68
C ALA A 543 -19.25 -33.25 -15.71
N ALA A 544 -19.58 -33.42 -17.00
CA ALA A 544 -18.63 -33.34 -18.10
C ALA A 544 -17.98 -31.95 -18.18
N LYS A 545 -18.77 -30.89 -18.02
CA LYS A 545 -18.25 -29.51 -18.03
C LYS A 545 -17.30 -29.23 -16.87
N ILE A 546 -17.61 -29.71 -15.66
CA ILE A 546 -16.73 -29.63 -14.48
C ILE A 546 -15.40 -30.31 -14.79
N THR A 547 -15.45 -31.54 -15.29
CA THR A 547 -14.25 -32.33 -15.63
C THR A 547 -13.38 -31.61 -16.66
N MET A 548 -13.99 -31.12 -17.74
CA MET A 548 -13.28 -30.39 -18.80
C MET A 548 -12.62 -29.10 -18.27
N LEU A 549 -13.35 -28.29 -17.49
CA LEU A 549 -12.81 -27.04 -16.93
C LEU A 549 -11.67 -27.30 -15.93
N ASP A 550 -11.80 -28.33 -15.09
CA ASP A 550 -10.75 -28.72 -14.15
C ASP A 550 -9.48 -29.18 -14.89
N MET A 551 -9.63 -30.00 -15.94
CA MET A 551 -8.50 -30.41 -16.78
C MET A 551 -7.82 -29.21 -17.45
N GLN A 552 -8.58 -28.25 -17.98
CA GLN A 552 -8.04 -27.03 -18.59
C GLN A 552 -7.31 -26.15 -17.57
N ALA A 553 -7.88 -25.97 -16.37
CA ALA A 553 -7.26 -25.21 -15.29
C ALA A 553 -5.95 -25.87 -14.84
N SER A 554 -6.00 -27.18 -14.60
CA SER A 554 -4.85 -28.01 -14.22
C SER A 554 -3.73 -27.97 -15.27
N LEU A 555 -4.07 -28.00 -16.55
CA LEU A 555 -3.10 -27.85 -17.65
C LEU A 555 -2.39 -26.49 -17.59
N ALA A 556 -3.14 -25.40 -17.42
CA ALA A 556 -2.59 -24.05 -17.33
C ALA A 556 -1.70 -23.87 -16.08
N GLU A 557 -2.12 -24.39 -14.91
CA GLU A 557 -1.33 -24.36 -13.67
C GLU A 557 0.01 -25.11 -13.81
N LYS A 558 -0.03 -26.30 -14.44
CA LYS A 558 1.18 -27.10 -14.66
C LYS A 558 2.14 -26.44 -15.64
N ARG A 559 1.65 -25.83 -16.72
CA ARG A 559 2.48 -25.05 -17.66
C ARG A 559 3.18 -23.88 -16.96
N ALA A 560 2.43 -23.13 -16.14
CA ALA A 560 3.01 -22.07 -15.33
C ALA A 560 4.07 -22.62 -14.34
N SER A 561 3.82 -23.77 -13.72
CA SER A 561 4.75 -24.41 -12.78
C SER A 561 6.05 -24.86 -13.46
N VAL A 562 5.96 -25.48 -14.65
CA VAL A 562 7.14 -25.85 -15.46
C VAL A 562 8.00 -24.63 -15.77
N TYR A 563 7.37 -23.51 -16.13
CA TYR A 563 8.10 -22.28 -16.39
C TYR A 563 8.85 -21.77 -15.14
N ALA A 564 8.17 -21.68 -14.01
CA ALA A 564 8.80 -21.23 -12.75
C ALA A 564 9.98 -22.14 -12.37
N LEU A 565 9.84 -23.45 -12.53
CA LEU A 565 10.93 -24.41 -12.31
C LEU A 565 12.09 -24.22 -13.30
N LYS A 566 11.83 -23.91 -14.57
CA LYS A 566 12.88 -23.60 -15.55
C LYS A 566 13.67 -22.34 -15.17
N GLN A 567 13.03 -21.31 -14.61
CA GLN A 567 13.72 -20.13 -14.09
C GLN A 567 14.58 -20.45 -12.85
N ASN A 568 14.05 -21.27 -11.95
CA ASN A 568 14.83 -21.77 -10.80
C ASN A 568 16.03 -22.60 -11.25
N LEU A 569 15.84 -23.47 -12.25
CA LEU A 569 16.91 -24.28 -12.84
C LEU A 569 18.01 -23.41 -13.44
N LYS A 570 17.65 -22.35 -14.17
CA LYS A 570 18.60 -21.38 -14.73
C LYS A 570 19.42 -20.71 -13.62
N THR A 571 18.78 -20.28 -12.54
CA THR A 571 19.45 -19.65 -11.39
C THR A 571 20.42 -20.61 -10.71
N VAL A 572 19.97 -21.83 -10.37
CA VAL A 572 20.82 -22.86 -9.75
C VAL A 572 21.98 -23.26 -10.66
N ALA A 573 21.78 -23.29 -11.98
CA ALA A 573 22.85 -23.58 -12.94
C ALA A 573 23.89 -22.45 -13.02
N GLN A 574 23.47 -21.19 -12.90
CA GLN A 574 24.38 -20.04 -12.83
C GLN A 574 25.19 -20.05 -11.53
N ASP A 575 24.54 -20.26 -10.39
CA ASP A 575 25.23 -20.38 -9.10
C ASP A 575 26.26 -21.53 -9.13
N LEU A 576 25.86 -22.68 -9.68
CA LEU A 576 26.75 -23.83 -9.83
C LEU A 576 27.95 -23.55 -10.77
N ALA A 577 27.79 -22.68 -11.77
CA ALA A 577 28.88 -22.29 -12.65
C ALA A 577 29.87 -21.37 -11.93
N VAL A 578 29.37 -20.36 -11.21
CA VAL A 578 30.18 -19.44 -10.40
C VAL A 578 30.99 -20.22 -9.34
N GLU A 579 30.34 -21.11 -8.60
CA GLU A 579 31.02 -21.93 -7.58
C GLU A 579 32.10 -22.85 -8.17
N ARG A 580 31.96 -23.29 -9.43
CA ARG A 580 33.00 -24.10 -10.09
C ARG A 580 34.17 -23.26 -10.59
N GLU A 581 33.91 -22.04 -11.05
CA GLU A 581 34.95 -21.13 -11.53
C GLU A 581 35.79 -20.58 -10.37
N MET A 582 35.21 -20.47 -9.18
CA MET A 582 35.86 -19.92 -7.99
C MET A 582 36.50 -20.98 -7.08
N ASP A 583 36.59 -22.25 -7.52
CA ASP A 583 37.01 -23.38 -6.67
C ASP A 583 36.26 -23.41 -5.31
N GLY A 584 34.95 -23.13 -5.37
CA GLY A 584 34.06 -23.01 -4.22
C GLY A 584 33.90 -24.31 -3.43
N ASP A 585 33.20 -24.22 -2.29
CA ASP A 585 33.06 -25.35 -1.36
C ASP A 585 32.48 -26.60 -2.06
N PRO A 586 33.21 -27.74 -2.08
CA PRO A 586 32.72 -28.98 -2.66
C PRO A 586 31.36 -29.46 -2.11
N ALA A 587 31.04 -29.13 -0.85
CA ALA A 587 29.74 -29.44 -0.26
C ALA A 587 28.61 -28.63 -0.91
N LEU A 588 28.81 -27.32 -1.08
CA LEU A 588 27.85 -26.43 -1.76
C LEU A 588 27.65 -26.85 -3.23
N ILE A 589 28.73 -27.18 -3.93
CA ILE A 589 28.67 -27.69 -5.31
C ILE A 589 27.83 -28.99 -5.37
N ARG A 590 28.00 -29.92 -4.43
CA ARG A 590 27.17 -31.14 -4.34
C ARG A 590 25.70 -30.80 -4.07
N GLN A 591 25.42 -29.86 -3.17
CA GLN A 591 24.06 -29.42 -2.88
C GLN A 591 23.38 -28.80 -4.10
N LEU A 592 24.07 -27.90 -4.81
CA LEU A 592 23.55 -27.27 -6.04
C LEU A 592 23.30 -28.30 -7.15
N ARG A 593 24.17 -29.31 -7.32
CA ARG A 593 23.95 -30.42 -8.26
C ARG A 593 22.72 -31.25 -7.89
N SER A 594 22.56 -31.58 -6.60
CA SER A 594 21.39 -32.32 -6.13
C SER A 594 20.10 -31.55 -6.39
N LYS A 595 20.08 -30.25 -6.03
CA LYS A 595 18.94 -29.35 -6.27
C LYS A 595 18.63 -29.20 -7.76
N LYS A 596 19.65 -29.07 -8.60
CA LYS A 596 19.51 -29.03 -10.07
C LYS A 596 18.80 -30.30 -10.58
N SER A 597 19.29 -31.48 -10.18
CA SER A 597 18.73 -32.77 -10.60
C SER A 597 17.30 -32.97 -10.11
N GLU A 598 16.97 -32.51 -8.90
CA GLU A 598 15.61 -32.54 -8.36
C GLU A 598 14.66 -31.68 -9.21
N ILE A 599 15.06 -30.45 -9.54
CA ILE A 599 14.27 -29.55 -10.37
C ILE A 599 14.05 -30.14 -11.77
N GLU A 600 15.08 -30.75 -12.39
CA GLU A 600 14.97 -31.42 -13.69
C GLU A 600 13.96 -32.57 -13.66
N LYS A 601 13.97 -33.40 -12.60
CA LYS A 601 12.99 -34.48 -12.41
C LYS A 601 11.56 -33.95 -12.27
N GLN A 602 11.38 -32.86 -11.52
CA GLN A 602 10.07 -32.21 -11.36
C GLN A 602 9.54 -31.66 -12.70
N ILE A 603 10.41 -31.03 -13.49
CA ILE A 603 10.06 -30.55 -14.84
C ILE A 603 9.62 -31.71 -15.73
N ALA A 604 10.42 -32.78 -15.81
CA ALA A 604 10.11 -33.94 -16.66
C ALA A 604 8.77 -34.60 -16.28
N GLN A 605 8.50 -34.71 -14.97
CA GLN A 605 7.24 -35.25 -14.46
C GLN A 605 6.05 -34.37 -14.88
N LEU A 606 6.14 -33.05 -14.69
CA LEU A 606 5.08 -32.12 -15.07
C LEU A 606 4.86 -32.09 -16.59
N GLU A 607 5.92 -32.15 -17.40
CA GLU A 607 5.82 -32.21 -18.87
C GLU A 607 5.08 -33.48 -19.34
N LYS A 608 5.31 -34.62 -18.68
CA LYS A 608 4.55 -35.85 -18.92
C LYS A 608 3.06 -35.69 -18.58
N GLU A 609 2.74 -35.07 -17.45
CA GLU A 609 1.36 -34.80 -17.03
C GLU A 609 0.65 -33.82 -17.97
N ILE A 610 1.35 -32.77 -18.43
CA ILE A 610 0.85 -31.82 -19.43
C ILE A 610 0.50 -32.54 -20.72
N SER A 611 1.41 -33.38 -21.24
CA SER A 611 1.18 -34.14 -22.47
C SER A 611 -0.02 -35.08 -22.36
N LYS A 612 -0.20 -35.72 -21.20
CA LYS A 612 -1.38 -36.54 -20.91
C LYS A 612 -2.66 -35.70 -20.93
N LEU A 613 -2.71 -34.59 -20.21
CA LEU A 613 -3.89 -33.71 -20.15
C LEU A 613 -4.26 -33.14 -21.53
N GLU A 614 -3.26 -32.77 -22.34
CA GLU A 614 -3.50 -32.31 -23.72
C GLU A 614 -4.12 -33.39 -24.60
N LYS A 615 -3.67 -34.64 -24.46
CA LYS A 615 -4.26 -35.78 -25.17
C LYS A 615 -5.69 -36.03 -24.70
N ASP A 616 -5.93 -36.02 -23.40
CA ASP A 616 -7.25 -36.27 -22.81
C ASP A 616 -8.24 -35.18 -23.23
N LEU A 617 -7.84 -33.89 -23.21
CA LEU A 617 -8.65 -32.75 -23.69
C LEU A 617 -8.91 -32.74 -25.21
N LYS A 618 -8.15 -33.52 -26.00
CA LYS A 618 -8.37 -33.64 -27.44
C LYS A 618 -9.35 -34.77 -27.78
N ASN A 619 -9.46 -35.77 -26.90
CA ASN A 619 -10.25 -36.98 -27.15
C ASN A 619 -11.68 -36.93 -26.57
N GLY A 620 -11.96 -35.96 -25.71
CA GLY A 620 -13.30 -35.65 -25.18
C GLY A 620 -13.57 -34.16 -25.30
#